data_AF-W3A2B3-F1
#
_entry.id   AF-W3A2B3-F1
#
_cell.length_a   1.000
_cell.length_b   1.000
_cell.length_c   1.000
_cell.angle_alpha   90.00
_cell.angle_beta   90.00
_cell.angle_gamma   90.00
#
_symmetry.space_group_name_H-M   'P 1'
#
loop_
_entity.id
_entity.type
_entity.pdbx_description
1 polymer ?
#
loop_
_entity_poly.entity_id
_entity_poly.type
_entity_poly.pdbx_seq_one_letter_code
_entity_poly.pdbx_strand_id
1 'polypeptide(L)'
;MPRPRINGDGRRSRTYCSDSVEHAHKKAVLDRIRQGHDIDESIEYFYGELAHKQLGRKKKINKWIKQTATIRAACSSGRGTHRDLRHLGDAIGILKKVEERIVRWINALRRGGAPVTRFMLCTHVKDLAIKVGIEATIDSDDDIETGDDSYASDDDSYASGDDSYDSE
;
A
#
# COMPACT_ATOMS: atom_id res chain seq x y z
N MET A 1 -10.37 26.40 -3.53
CA MET A 1 -10.89 26.01 -4.85
C MET A 1 -10.23 24.69 -5.28
N PRO A 2 -10.98 23.59 -5.50
CA PRO A 2 -10.43 22.37 -6.09
C PRO A 2 -9.94 22.64 -7.53
N ARG A 3 -8.85 22.00 -7.93
CA ARG A 3 -8.20 22.25 -9.23
C ARG A 3 -9.05 21.69 -10.38
N PRO A 4 -9.51 22.51 -11.34
CA PRO A 4 -10.23 22.01 -12.51
C PRO A 4 -9.32 21.12 -13.37
N ARG A 5 -9.82 19.98 -13.84
CA ARG A 5 -9.12 19.14 -14.82
C ARG A 5 -9.59 19.49 -16.23
N ILE A 6 -8.74 19.19 -17.20
CA ILE A 6 -8.92 19.56 -18.61
C ILE A 6 -10.11 18.81 -19.25
N ASN A 7 -10.47 17.61 -18.75
CA ASN A 7 -11.46 16.72 -19.39
C ASN A 7 -12.60 16.25 -18.44
N GLY A 8 -13.11 17.09 -17.53
CA GLY A 8 -14.38 16.80 -16.83
C GLY A 8 -14.34 16.78 -15.30
N ASP A 9 -15.37 16.15 -14.71
CA ASP A 9 -15.63 16.16 -13.27
C ASP A 9 -14.52 15.48 -12.46
N GLY A 10 -14.22 16.08 -11.31
CA GLY A 10 -13.11 15.68 -10.46
C GLY A 10 -13.20 14.26 -9.89
N ARG A 11 -12.18 13.88 -9.12
CA ARG A 11 -12.17 12.57 -8.45
C ARG A 11 -13.32 12.50 -7.45
N ARG A 12 -14.23 11.54 -7.63
CA ARG A 12 -15.29 11.23 -6.65
C ARG A 12 -14.66 10.83 -5.31
N SER A 13 -15.33 11.18 -4.21
CA SER A 13 -14.92 10.76 -2.87
C SER A 13 -14.87 9.24 -2.79
N ARG A 14 -13.81 8.71 -2.17
CA ARG A 14 -13.63 7.26 -2.06
C ARG A 14 -14.46 6.71 -0.90
N THR A 15 -15.41 5.83 -1.19
CA THR A 15 -16.30 5.21 -0.19
C THR A 15 -15.56 4.20 0.70
N TYR A 16 -14.61 3.45 0.13
CA TYR A 16 -13.84 2.46 0.87
C TYR A 16 -12.41 2.94 1.12
N CYS A 17 -12.10 3.28 2.37
CA CYS A 17 -10.74 3.54 2.83
C CYS A 17 -10.28 2.39 3.72
N SER A 18 -9.11 1.84 3.45
CA SER A 18 -8.51 0.86 4.35
C SER A 18 -7.93 1.59 5.56
N ASP A 19 -8.33 1.20 6.77
CA ASP A 19 -7.65 1.63 8.00
C ASP A 19 -6.20 1.13 7.97
N SER A 20 -5.28 2.08 7.83
CA SER A 20 -3.85 1.82 7.89
C SER A 20 -3.40 1.87 9.34
N VAL A 21 -2.74 0.80 9.79
CA VAL A 21 -2.34 0.58 11.17
C VAL A 21 -0.82 0.66 11.28
N GLU A 22 -0.32 1.28 12.34
CA GLU A 22 1.11 1.44 12.61
C GLU A 22 1.78 0.10 12.91
N HIS A 23 3.04 -0.06 12.49
CA HIS A 23 3.79 -1.30 12.71
C HIS A 23 3.97 -1.64 14.20
N ALA A 24 4.10 -0.63 15.07
CA ALA A 24 4.16 -0.82 16.51
C ALA A 24 2.89 -1.46 17.07
N HIS A 25 1.71 -1.01 16.61
CA HIS A 25 0.44 -1.62 17.03
C HIS A 25 0.29 -3.05 16.49
N LYS A 26 0.65 -3.28 15.21
CA LYS A 26 0.67 -4.65 14.65
C LYS A 26 1.56 -5.57 15.47
N LYS A 27 2.74 -5.10 15.90
CA LYS A 27 3.65 -5.85 16.77
C LYS A 27 3.01 -6.20 18.11
N ALA A 28 2.35 -5.25 18.78
CA ALA A 28 1.67 -5.50 20.05
C ALA A 28 0.58 -6.58 19.94
N VAL A 29 -0.21 -6.55 18.86
CA VAL A 29 -1.20 -7.60 18.57
C VAL A 29 -0.53 -8.96 18.39
N LEU A 30 0.55 -9.02 17.62
CA LEU A 30 1.29 -10.28 17.38
C LEU A 30 1.98 -10.81 18.65
N ASP A 31 2.47 -9.93 19.52
CA ASP A 31 3.10 -10.32 20.78
C ASP A 31 2.06 -10.91 21.75
N ARG A 32 0.81 -10.42 21.75
CA ARG A 32 -0.30 -11.02 22.51
C ARG A 32 -0.65 -12.42 21.99
N ILE A 33 -0.75 -12.59 20.66
CA ILE A 33 -1.01 -13.91 20.06
C ILE A 33 0.12 -14.88 20.38
N ARG A 34 1.38 -14.41 20.37
CA ARG A 34 2.55 -15.22 20.75
C ARG A 34 2.51 -15.65 22.22
N GLN A 35 1.87 -14.89 23.10
CA GLN A 35 1.67 -15.26 24.52
C GLN A 35 0.59 -16.35 24.70
N GLY A 36 -0.05 -16.81 23.63
CA GLY A 36 -1.01 -17.91 23.64
C GLY A 36 -2.48 -17.50 23.57
N HIS A 37 -2.77 -16.21 23.40
CA HIS A 37 -4.14 -15.72 23.24
C HIS A 37 -4.68 -16.03 21.84
N ASP A 38 -5.97 -16.32 21.77
CA ASP A 38 -6.66 -16.48 20.50
C ASP A 38 -6.76 -15.16 19.73
N ILE A 39 -6.97 -15.26 18.42
CA ILE A 39 -7.20 -14.11 17.55
C ILE A 39 -8.46 -13.35 17.99
N ASP A 40 -9.51 -14.04 18.41
CA ASP A 40 -10.78 -13.40 18.75
C ASP A 40 -10.67 -12.61 20.05
N GLU A 41 -10.05 -13.21 21.07
CA GLU A 41 -9.70 -12.53 22.32
C GLU A 41 -8.80 -11.31 22.08
N SER A 42 -7.87 -11.43 21.13
CA SER A 42 -6.98 -10.32 20.77
C SER A 42 -7.73 -9.19 20.07
N ILE A 43 -8.71 -9.50 19.22
CA ILE A 43 -9.52 -8.47 18.57
C ILE A 43 -10.39 -7.75 19.61
N GLU A 44 -11.02 -8.49 20.51
CA GLU A 44 -11.82 -7.94 21.60
C GLU A 44 -10.98 -7.00 22.48
N TYR A 45 -9.76 -7.40 22.85
CA TYR A 45 -8.87 -6.58 23.66
C TYR A 45 -8.42 -5.27 22.97
N PHE A 46 -8.02 -5.32 21.70
CA PHE A 46 -7.43 -4.16 21.01
C PHE A 46 -8.45 -3.26 20.32
N TYR A 47 -9.61 -3.79 19.94
CA TYR A 47 -10.59 -3.09 19.11
C TYR A 47 -12.01 -3.11 19.66
N GLY A 48 -12.25 -3.82 20.78
CA GLY A 48 -13.56 -3.94 21.40
C GLY A 48 -14.54 -4.79 20.59
N GLU A 49 -15.82 -4.57 20.85
CA GLU A 49 -16.90 -5.37 20.27
C GLU A 49 -17.20 -4.93 18.82
N LEU A 50 -16.43 -5.47 17.88
CA LEU A 50 -16.56 -5.20 16.45
C LEU A 50 -17.39 -6.25 15.72
N ALA A 51 -18.53 -6.69 16.26
CA ALA A 51 -19.32 -7.83 15.73
C ALA A 51 -19.46 -7.87 14.19
N HIS A 52 -19.79 -6.73 13.57
CA HIS A 52 -19.97 -6.60 12.11
C HIS A 52 -18.66 -6.48 11.29
N LYS A 53 -17.51 -6.28 11.94
CA LYS A 53 -16.18 -6.09 11.33
C LYS A 53 -15.16 -7.15 11.75
N GLN A 54 -15.55 -8.13 12.56
CA GLN A 54 -14.64 -9.17 13.07
C GLN A 54 -13.94 -9.93 11.94
N LEU A 55 -14.68 -10.41 10.95
CA LEU A 55 -14.09 -11.19 9.84
C LEU A 55 -13.02 -10.40 9.08
N GLY A 56 -13.25 -9.10 8.86
CA GLY A 56 -12.27 -8.23 8.21
C GLY A 56 -11.00 -8.03 9.05
N ARG A 57 -11.15 -7.95 10.38
CA ARG A 57 -10.02 -7.83 11.31
C ARG A 57 -9.24 -9.14 11.42
N LYS A 58 -9.90 -10.30 11.54
CA LYS A 58 -9.26 -11.62 11.52
C LYS A 58 -8.40 -11.79 10.27
N LYS A 59 -8.92 -11.45 9.08
CA LYS A 59 -8.16 -11.48 7.82
C LYS A 59 -6.91 -10.58 7.86
N LYS A 60 -7.02 -9.37 8.43
CA LYS A 60 -5.88 -8.47 8.60
C LYS A 60 -4.83 -9.03 9.57
N ILE A 61 -5.25 -9.59 10.71
CA ILE A 61 -4.34 -10.18 11.69
C ILE A 61 -3.63 -11.39 11.10
N ASN A 62 -4.33 -12.28 10.41
CA ASN A 62 -3.73 -13.41 9.69
C ASN A 62 -2.68 -12.95 8.67
N LYS A 63 -2.94 -11.86 7.94
CA LYS A 63 -1.93 -11.24 7.08
C LYS A 63 -0.72 -10.74 7.88
N TRP A 64 -0.92 -10.13 9.04
CA TRP A 64 0.18 -9.66 9.89
C TRP A 64 1.01 -10.82 10.47
N ILE A 65 0.37 -11.94 10.81
CA ILE A 65 1.06 -13.17 11.26
C ILE A 65 2.05 -13.63 10.19
N LYS A 66 1.61 -13.69 8.92
CA LYS A 66 2.49 -14.01 7.77
C LYS A 66 3.63 -12.99 7.60
N GLN A 67 3.42 -11.72 7.97
CA GLN A 67 4.38 -10.62 7.83
C GLN A 67 5.17 -10.31 9.11
N THR A 68 5.19 -11.22 10.09
CA THR A 68 5.77 -10.97 11.42
C THR A 68 7.23 -10.52 11.34
N ALA A 69 8.05 -11.15 10.50
CA ALA A 69 9.46 -10.81 10.32
C ALA A 69 9.63 -9.35 9.83
N THR A 70 8.89 -8.97 8.79
CA THR A 70 8.90 -7.60 8.23
C THR A 70 8.44 -6.56 9.25
N ILE A 71 7.38 -6.85 10.01
CA ILE A 71 6.84 -5.94 11.02
C ILE A 71 7.85 -5.73 12.16
N ARG A 72 8.52 -6.80 12.60
CA ARG A 72 9.57 -6.71 13.63
C ARG A 72 10.79 -5.96 13.14
N ALA A 73 11.28 -6.25 11.93
CA ALA A 73 12.40 -5.54 11.32
C ALA A 73 12.11 -4.03 11.18
N ALA A 74 10.88 -3.67 10.77
CA ALA A 74 10.45 -2.28 10.72
C ALA A 74 10.50 -1.60 12.09
N CYS A 75 10.02 -2.26 13.14
CA CYS A 75 10.10 -1.73 14.50
C CYS A 75 11.56 -1.58 14.97
N SER A 76 12.42 -2.57 14.73
CA SER A 76 13.84 -2.52 15.08
C SER A 76 14.59 -1.41 14.32
N SER A 77 14.19 -1.10 13.09
CA SER A 77 14.73 0.01 12.31
C SER A 77 14.24 1.40 12.74
N GLY A 78 13.46 1.51 13.83
CA GLY A 78 12.86 2.77 14.28
C GLY A 78 11.60 3.21 13.51
N ARG A 79 11.16 2.43 12.50
CA ARG A 79 9.98 2.73 11.66
C ARG A 79 8.67 2.17 12.24
N GLY A 80 8.59 2.03 13.56
CA GLY A 80 7.40 1.48 14.23
C GLY A 80 6.14 2.33 14.04
N THR A 81 6.28 3.65 13.94
CA THR A 81 5.18 4.61 13.71
C THR A 81 4.73 4.65 12.25
N HIS A 82 5.47 4.03 11.34
CA HIS A 82 5.08 3.99 9.94
C HIS A 82 3.85 3.09 9.79
N ARG A 83 2.90 3.54 8.96
CA ARG A 83 1.68 2.79 8.63
C ARG A 83 1.85 1.96 7.36
N ASP A 84 2.80 2.36 6.52
CA ASP A 84 3.16 1.75 5.26
C ASP A 84 4.69 1.73 5.12
N LEU A 85 5.24 0.59 4.72
CA LEU A 85 6.68 0.43 4.47
C LEU A 85 6.93 0.58 2.99
N ARG A 86 7.56 1.69 2.62
CA ARG A 86 8.14 1.89 1.29
C ARG A 86 9.59 1.44 1.31
N HIS A 87 10.13 1.03 0.17
CA HIS A 87 11.55 0.74 0.09
C HIS A 87 12.33 2.03 0.37
N LEU A 88 13.47 1.88 1.04
CA LEU A 88 14.39 2.99 1.23
C LEU A 88 14.87 3.39 -0.18
N GLY A 89 14.68 4.67 -0.55
CA GLY A 89 14.94 5.16 -1.90
C GLY A 89 13.70 5.42 -2.77
N ASP A 90 12.55 4.80 -2.48
CA ASP A 90 11.32 4.99 -3.29
C ASP A 90 10.73 6.40 -3.19
N ALA A 91 10.91 7.03 -2.03
CA ALA A 91 10.50 8.40 -1.82
C ALA A 91 11.68 9.32 -2.09
N ILE A 92 11.74 9.88 -3.30
CA ILE A 92 12.51 11.10 -3.52
C ILE A 92 11.83 12.17 -2.66
N GLY A 93 12.41 12.47 -1.50
CA GLY A 93 12.06 13.65 -0.72
C GLY A 93 12.45 14.88 -1.52
N ILE A 94 11.61 15.29 -2.47
CA ILE A 94 11.87 16.46 -3.30
C ILE A 94 11.89 17.67 -2.35
N LEU A 95 13.03 18.37 -2.31
CA LEU A 95 13.17 19.59 -1.51
C LEU A 95 12.07 20.59 -1.93
N LYS A 96 11.45 21.29 -0.96
CA LYS A 96 10.36 22.25 -1.21
C LYS A 96 10.64 23.23 -2.38
N LYS A 97 11.88 23.72 -2.48
CA LYS A 97 12.32 24.61 -3.57
C LYS A 97 12.24 23.96 -4.95
N VAL A 98 12.53 22.67 -5.05
CA VAL A 98 12.47 21.89 -6.29
C VAL A 98 11.00 21.61 -6.65
N GLU A 99 10.18 21.25 -5.66
CA GLU A 99 8.74 21.06 -5.86
C GLU A 99 8.07 22.32 -6.42
N GLU A 100 8.38 23.49 -5.87
CA GLU A 100 7.86 24.76 -6.38
C GLU A 100 8.24 25.03 -7.84
N ARG A 101 9.47 24.70 -8.24
CA ARG A 101 9.93 24.85 -9.65
C ARG A 101 9.14 23.93 -10.57
N ILE A 102 8.94 22.68 -10.17
CA ILE A 102 8.13 21.71 -10.93
C ILE A 102 6.69 22.20 -11.06
N VAL A 103 6.09 22.69 -9.98
CA VAL A 103 4.70 23.20 -10.00
C VAL A 103 4.56 24.40 -10.94
N ARG A 104 5.50 25.36 -10.92
CA ARG A 104 5.51 26.49 -11.86
C ARG A 104 5.62 26.02 -13.31
N TRP A 105 6.52 25.07 -13.58
CA TRP A 105 6.69 24.49 -14.92
C TRP A 105 5.43 23.77 -15.43
N ILE A 106 4.81 22.91 -14.61
CA ILE A 106 3.54 22.24 -14.95
C ILE A 106 2.43 23.26 -15.25
N ASN A 107 2.34 24.33 -14.45
CA ASN A 107 1.30 25.33 -14.64
C ASN A 107 1.53 26.16 -15.90
N ALA A 108 2.79 26.44 -16.27
CA ALA A 108 3.11 27.10 -17.53
C ALA A 108 2.67 26.26 -18.73
N LEU A 109 2.98 24.97 -18.75
CA LEU A 109 2.56 24.05 -19.82
C LEU A 109 1.04 23.93 -19.91
N ARG A 110 0.35 23.83 -18.75
CA ARG A 110 -1.12 23.77 -18.73
C ARG A 110 -1.77 25.06 -19.23
N ARG A 111 -1.21 26.24 -18.94
CA ARG A 111 -1.68 27.52 -19.50
C ARG A 111 -1.54 27.57 -21.01
N GLY A 112 -0.51 26.92 -21.57
CA GLY A 112 -0.31 26.75 -23.00
C GLY A 112 -1.15 25.63 -23.63
N GLY A 113 -2.07 25.00 -22.88
CA GLY A 113 -2.88 23.88 -23.37
C GLY A 113 -2.13 22.55 -23.53
N ALA A 114 -0.86 22.49 -23.17
CA ALA A 114 -0.04 21.29 -23.33
C ALA A 114 -0.26 20.31 -22.16
N PRO A 115 -0.58 19.03 -22.43
CA PRO A 115 -0.63 18.02 -21.38
C PRO A 115 0.79 17.70 -20.87
N VAL A 116 0.91 17.46 -19.56
CA VAL A 116 2.16 17.00 -18.95
C VAL A 116 2.06 15.49 -18.73
N THR A 117 2.83 14.72 -19.48
CA THR A 117 2.90 13.26 -19.33
C THR A 117 3.83 12.87 -18.17
N ARG A 118 3.68 11.63 -17.68
CA ARG A 118 4.57 11.09 -16.62
C ARG A 118 6.04 11.14 -17.05
N PHE A 119 6.33 10.77 -18.30
CA PHE A 119 7.69 10.78 -18.84
C PHE A 119 8.32 12.17 -18.77
N MET A 120 7.63 13.21 -19.25
CA MET A 120 8.13 14.59 -19.21
C MET A 120 8.39 15.06 -17.77
N LEU A 121 7.50 14.70 -16.84
CA LEU A 121 7.67 15.04 -15.44
C LEU A 121 8.90 14.35 -14.84
N CYS A 122 9.07 13.05 -15.08
CA CYS A 122 10.23 12.29 -14.60
C CYS A 122 11.54 12.87 -15.15
N THR A 123 11.63 13.14 -16.46
CA THR A 123 12.83 13.72 -17.07
C THR A 123 13.15 15.10 -16.49
N HIS A 124 12.15 15.97 -16.32
CA HIS A 124 12.36 17.29 -15.76
C HIS A 124 12.80 17.26 -14.29
N VAL A 125 12.23 16.33 -13.49
CA VAL A 125 12.63 16.12 -12.10
C VAL A 125 14.07 15.64 -12.01
N LYS A 126 14.48 14.68 -12.87
CA LYS A 126 15.86 14.21 -12.98
C LYS A 126 16.83 15.35 -13.27
N ASP A 127 16.53 16.16 -14.28
CA ASP A 127 17.35 17.33 -14.64
C ASP A 127 17.47 18.34 -13.50
N LEU A 128 16.38 18.58 -12.76
CA LEU A 128 16.39 19.48 -11.61
C LEU A 128 17.18 18.91 -10.44
N ALA A 129 17.14 17.60 -10.20
CA ALA A 129 17.91 16.96 -9.15
C ALA A 129 19.42 17.10 -9.42
N ILE A 130 19.86 16.80 -10.65
CA ILE A 130 21.25 16.99 -11.11
C ILE A 130 21.67 18.46 -10.89
N LYS A 131 20.85 19.43 -11.32
CA LYS A 131 21.16 20.86 -11.17
C LYS A 131 21.23 21.36 -9.72
N VAL A 132 20.59 20.67 -8.78
CA VAL A 132 20.57 21.03 -7.36
C VAL A 132 21.66 20.28 -6.59
N GLY A 133 22.40 19.38 -7.24
CA GLY A 133 23.44 18.57 -6.59
C GLY A 133 22.86 17.47 -5.71
N ILE A 134 21.59 17.10 -5.93
CA ILE A 134 21.03 15.87 -5.38
C ILE A 134 21.27 14.84 -6.47
N GLU A 135 22.33 14.05 -6.32
CA GLU A 135 22.56 12.88 -7.15
C GLU A 135 21.36 11.94 -6.93
N ALA A 136 20.38 12.02 -7.81
CA ALA A 136 19.21 11.19 -7.72
C ALA A 136 19.66 9.77 -8.02
N THR A 137 19.82 8.96 -6.98
CA THR A 137 19.95 7.51 -7.08
C THR A 137 18.64 6.98 -7.64
N ILE A 138 18.49 7.01 -8.96
CA ILE A 138 17.42 6.36 -9.67
C ILE A 138 18.10 5.17 -10.29
N ASP A 139 18.01 4.04 -9.59
CA ASP A 139 18.40 2.76 -10.16
C ASP A 139 17.66 2.60 -11.49
N SER A 140 18.47 2.29 -12.50
CA SER A 140 18.07 1.94 -13.85
C SER A 140 17.03 0.82 -13.83
N ASP A 141 16.15 0.83 -14.81
CA ASP A 141 15.23 -0.25 -15.13
C ASP A 141 15.97 -1.54 -15.54
N ASP A 142 16.62 -2.24 -14.61
CA ASP A 142 17.23 -3.56 -14.84
C ASP A 142 16.81 -4.56 -13.74
N ASP A 143 16.32 -5.72 -14.22
CA ASP A 143 16.03 -6.99 -13.52
C ASP A 143 14.81 -7.09 -12.58
N ILE A 144 13.62 -7.18 -13.18
CA ILE A 144 12.59 -8.11 -12.66
C ILE A 144 12.92 -9.48 -13.26
N GLU A 145 13.77 -10.23 -12.55
CA GLU A 145 13.75 -11.68 -12.66
C GLU A 145 12.37 -12.15 -12.17
N THR A 146 11.63 -12.78 -13.07
CA THR A 146 10.35 -13.43 -12.82
C THR A 146 10.52 -14.51 -11.75
N GLY A 147 10.30 -14.13 -10.49
CA GLY A 147 10.21 -15.06 -9.38
C GLY A 147 8.92 -15.88 -9.52
N ASP A 148 9.09 -17.11 -9.99
CA ASP A 148 8.25 -18.30 -9.84
C ASP A 148 6.95 -18.10 -9.02
N ASP A 149 5.89 -17.64 -9.68
CA ASP A 149 4.51 -17.76 -9.22
C ASP A 149 4.06 -19.20 -9.52
N SER A 150 4.47 -20.14 -8.67
CA SER A 150 3.91 -21.49 -8.67
C SER A 150 2.43 -21.38 -8.27
N TYR A 151 1.56 -21.35 -9.28
CA TYR A 151 0.13 -21.58 -9.15
C TYR A 151 -0.06 -22.98 -8.56
N ALA A 152 -0.22 -23.07 -7.24
CA ALA A 152 -0.73 -24.27 -6.62
C ALA A 152 -2.16 -24.45 -7.16
N SER A 153 -2.31 -25.32 -8.15
CA SER A 153 -3.58 -25.87 -8.57
C SER A 153 -4.16 -26.62 -7.38
N ASP A 154 -5.02 -25.96 -6.61
CA ASP A 154 -5.94 -26.64 -5.72
C ASP A 154 -6.88 -27.47 -6.61
N ASP A 155 -6.65 -28.78 -6.60
CA ASP A 155 -7.50 -29.80 -7.18
C ASP A 155 -8.79 -29.86 -6.33
N ASP A 156 -9.75 -28.98 -6.64
CA ASP A 156 -11.10 -29.03 -6.10
C ASP A 156 -11.84 -30.22 -6.73
N SER A 157 -11.61 -31.42 -6.20
CA SER A 157 -12.44 -32.59 -6.46
C SER A 157 -13.86 -32.31 -5.92
N TYR A 158 -14.78 -31.94 -6.80
CA TYR A 158 -16.21 -31.96 -6.51
C TYR A 158 -16.63 -33.41 -6.25
N ALA A 159 -16.71 -33.79 -4.97
CA ALA A 159 -17.42 -34.99 -4.57
C ALA A 159 -18.91 -34.76 -4.89
N SER A 160 -19.38 -35.39 -5.97
CA SER A 160 -20.80 -35.50 -6.30
C SER A 160 -21.54 -36.13 -5.12
N GLY A 161 -22.26 -35.30 -4.36
CA GLY A 161 -23.30 -35.75 -3.46
C GLY A 161 -24.52 -36.16 -4.28
N ASP A 162 -24.88 -37.43 -4.14
CA ASP A 162 -26.04 -38.07 -4.73
C ASP A 162 -27.29 -37.60 -3.98
N ASP A 163 -27.96 -36.56 -4.48
CA ASP A 163 -29.26 -36.12 -3.99
C ASP A 163 -30.36 -36.67 -4.92
N SER A 164 -30.81 -37.87 -4.57
CA SER A 164 -32.03 -38.52 -5.01
C SER A 164 -33.25 -37.60 -4.82
N TYR A 165 -33.88 -37.17 -5.92
CA TYR A 165 -35.20 -36.55 -5.87
C TYR A 165 -36.28 -37.62 -5.67
N ASP A 166 -36.84 -37.67 -4.47
CA ASP A 166 -38.08 -38.40 -4.18
C ASP A 166 -39.26 -37.67 -4.85
N SER A 167 -40.06 -38.43 -5.60
CA SER A 167 -41.26 -37.94 -6.29
C SER A 167 -42.46 -38.67 -5.70
N GLU A 168 -43.30 -37.94 -4.97
CA GLU A 168 -44.69 -38.30 -4.70
C GLU A 168 -45.63 -37.27 -5.35
#